data_AF-A0A8K0TLQ6-F1
#
_entry.id   AF-A0A8K0TLQ6-F1
#
_cell.length_a   1.000
_cell.length_b   1.000
_cell.length_c   1.000
_cell.angle_alpha   90.00
_cell.angle_beta   90.00
_cell.angle_gamma   90.00
#
_symmetry.space_group_name_H-M   'P 1'
#
loop_
_entity.id
_entity.type
_entity.pdbx_description
1 polymer ?
#
loop_
_entity_poly.entity_id
_entity_poly.type
_entity_poly.pdbx_seq_one_letter_code
_entity_poly.pdbx_strand_id
1 'polypeptide(L)'
;MQLRPGAMLLRNSVQTSRLSPRACASLRPSTTSLGGRIPLGTVAALYHNSPRRSSAWGAAVSVASNIASNAINRVTKGDMHIDPLRTVAKEMKFLTGNIRKLLGSGHPSLDRVAKYYTKAEGKHIRPLIVLLMARATSLCPKAPRSPVPQTAQGVNTNISPLDILADVNPNSPLLVGESAEPAETDAEILPSQRRLAEITELIHTASLLHDDVIDHSVSRRGSPSANLEFGNKMAVLAGDFLLGRASVALARLRHAEVVELLATVIANLVEGEFMQLQNTAQDEKKPVYSEEALTYYLQKTYLKTASLISKSCRASAILGGADAATVEAAYEYGKNLGLAFQLVDDMLDYTRSEEELGKPAGADLELGLATAPLLYAWKANPELGALVGRKFEQEGDVARARELVLQSNGLEQTRLLAQDYSNKAIAALDNFPDCEAKDGLIDMAIKALKRQK
;
A
#
# COMPACT_ATOMS: atom_id res chain seq x y z
N MET A 1 39.16 24.15 32.66
CA MET A 1 39.46 23.41 33.91
C MET A 1 39.03 21.96 33.69
N GLN A 2 39.76 20.97 34.22
CA GLN A 2 39.43 19.53 34.13
C GLN A 2 38.35 19.18 35.19
N LEU A 3 37.70 18.01 35.29
CA LEU A 3 38.05 16.60 34.97
C LEU A 3 36.83 15.77 34.46
N ARG A 4 37.07 14.50 34.09
CA ARG A 4 36.05 13.44 33.89
C ARG A 4 35.93 12.53 35.18
N PRO A 5 35.61 11.21 35.14
CA PRO A 5 34.33 10.71 35.64
C PRO A 5 34.45 9.61 36.73
N GLY A 6 33.33 9.02 37.14
CA GLY A 6 33.28 7.81 38.00
C GLY A 6 32.04 6.95 37.73
N ALA A 7 32.12 5.64 38.02
CA ALA A 7 31.06 4.66 37.74
C ALA A 7 31.16 3.43 38.69
N MET A 8 30.12 2.56 38.66
CA MET A 8 30.05 1.22 39.29
C MET A 8 29.95 1.17 40.85
N LEU A 9 29.43 0.12 41.54
CA LEU A 9 28.48 -0.98 41.23
C LEU A 9 27.96 -1.62 42.55
N LEU A 10 26.75 -2.23 42.50
CA LEU A 10 26.29 -3.47 43.19
C LEU A 10 26.28 -3.69 44.73
N ARG A 11 25.08 -4.13 45.18
CA ARG A 11 24.72 -5.40 45.91
C ARG A 11 24.35 -5.42 47.41
N ASN A 12 23.26 -6.16 47.67
CA ASN A 12 22.94 -7.01 48.84
C ASN A 12 22.57 -6.33 50.18
N SER A 13 21.71 -6.89 51.06
CA SER A 13 20.84 -8.09 51.00
C SER A 13 19.90 -8.25 52.23
N VAL A 14 18.69 -8.85 52.05
CA VAL A 14 18.02 -9.83 52.98
C VAL A 14 17.48 -9.25 54.34
N GLN A 15 16.37 -9.66 55.00
CA GLN A 15 15.48 -10.85 55.03
C GLN A 15 14.04 -10.59 55.57
N THR A 16 13.19 -11.64 55.64
CA THR A 16 11.97 -11.86 56.50
C THR A 16 10.68 -11.04 56.26
N SER A 17 9.44 -11.56 56.43
CA SER A 17 8.93 -12.95 56.59
C SER A 17 7.38 -13.09 56.61
N ARG A 18 6.81 -14.22 56.12
CA ARG A 18 5.50 -14.86 56.50
C ARG A 18 4.21 -14.04 56.22
N LEU A 19 2.95 -14.51 56.16
CA LEU A 19 2.16 -15.77 55.97
C LEU A 19 0.66 -15.30 55.72
N SER A 20 -0.38 -16.00 55.25
CA SER A 20 -0.68 -17.36 54.72
C SER A 20 -2.06 -17.34 53.98
N PRO A 21 -2.47 -18.34 53.14
CA PRO A 21 -3.62 -18.22 52.22
C PRO A 21 -4.97 -18.84 52.68
N ARG A 22 -6.04 -18.53 51.92
CA ARG A 22 -7.39 -19.15 51.89
C ARG A 22 -7.94 -19.10 50.45
N ALA A 23 -8.87 -19.92 49.97
CA ALA A 23 -9.31 -21.29 50.32
C ALA A 23 -10.21 -21.80 49.16
N CYS A 24 -10.38 -23.12 48.99
CA CYS A 24 -11.21 -23.70 47.92
C CYS A 24 -12.68 -23.88 48.32
N ALA A 25 -13.60 -23.88 47.33
CA ALA A 25 -14.81 -24.70 47.34
C ALA A 25 -15.39 -24.85 45.92
N SER A 26 -16.09 -25.97 45.65
CA SER A 26 -16.78 -26.30 44.39
C SER A 26 -18.24 -26.65 44.67
N LEU A 27 -19.10 -26.68 43.64
CA LEU A 27 -20.06 -27.77 43.34
C LEU A 27 -20.91 -27.49 42.07
N ARG A 28 -21.74 -28.47 41.67
CA ARG A 28 -22.50 -28.52 40.40
C ARG A 28 -23.99 -28.95 40.65
N PRO A 29 -24.87 -29.19 39.63
CA PRO A 29 -26.26 -28.70 39.67
C PRO A 29 -27.33 -29.77 39.94
N SER A 30 -28.60 -29.35 40.02
CA SER A 30 -29.77 -30.23 39.87
C SER A 30 -30.98 -29.52 39.23
N THR A 31 -31.93 -30.31 38.73
CA THR A 31 -33.01 -29.97 37.79
C THR A 31 -34.36 -29.66 38.46
N THR A 32 -35.31 -29.14 37.69
CA THR A 32 -36.75 -29.37 37.92
C THR A 32 -37.54 -29.21 36.62
N SER A 33 -38.69 -29.89 36.48
CA SER A 33 -39.51 -29.87 35.26
C SER A 33 -40.99 -30.17 35.52
N LEU A 34 -41.88 -29.50 34.80
CA LEU A 34 -43.34 -29.66 34.72
C LEU A 34 -43.77 -29.11 33.34
N GLY A 35 -44.75 -29.62 32.58
CA GLY A 35 -45.57 -30.82 32.78
C GLY A 35 -46.98 -30.66 32.16
N GLY A 36 -47.17 -31.00 30.87
CA GLY A 36 -48.46 -30.82 30.14
C GLY A 36 -48.69 -31.86 29.03
N ARG A 37 -49.95 -32.15 28.70
CA ARG A 37 -50.43 -33.36 27.96
C ARG A 37 -50.96 -33.00 26.54
N ILE A 38 -50.59 -33.73 25.46
CA ILE A 38 -51.35 -34.80 24.72
C ILE A 38 -52.59 -34.24 23.97
N PRO A 39 -52.87 -34.58 22.68
CA PRO A 39 -52.75 -35.91 22.05
C PRO A 39 -52.02 -36.02 20.69
N LEU A 40 -51.95 -37.27 20.19
CA LEU A 40 -51.34 -37.67 18.91
C LEU A 40 -52.24 -37.34 17.70
N GLY A 41 -51.61 -37.08 16.56
CA GLY A 41 -52.22 -37.13 15.22
C GLY A 41 -51.23 -37.72 14.22
N THR A 42 -51.68 -38.65 13.37
CA THR A 42 -50.80 -39.48 12.52
C THR A 42 -50.45 -38.77 11.20
N VAL A 43 -49.15 -38.53 10.94
CA VAL A 43 -48.63 -38.15 9.61
C VAL A 43 -47.34 -38.91 9.33
N ALA A 44 -47.11 -39.27 8.06
CA ALA A 44 -46.01 -40.13 7.62
C ALA A 44 -44.63 -39.44 7.63
N ALA A 45 -43.57 -40.25 7.58
CA ALA A 45 -42.19 -39.79 7.51
C ALA A 45 -41.88 -39.12 6.16
N LEU A 46 -41.33 -37.91 6.20
CA LEU A 46 -40.68 -37.25 5.06
C LEU A 46 -39.26 -36.84 5.46
N TYR A 47 -38.27 -37.43 4.80
CA TYR A 47 -36.86 -37.03 4.93
C TYR A 47 -36.65 -35.69 4.21
N HIS A 48 -36.66 -34.58 4.96
CA HIS A 48 -36.17 -33.30 4.45
C HIS A 48 -34.71 -33.08 4.86
N ASN A 49 -33.82 -33.18 3.88
CA ASN A 49 -32.45 -32.66 3.98
C ASN A 49 -32.52 -31.13 4.11
N SER A 50 -32.04 -30.59 5.22
CA SER A 50 -31.79 -29.15 5.35
C SER A 50 -30.73 -28.72 4.34
N PRO A 51 -30.99 -27.72 3.48
CA PRO A 51 -29.97 -27.25 2.53
C PRO A 51 -28.79 -26.64 3.30
N ARG A 52 -27.57 -26.98 2.88
CA ARG A 52 -26.35 -26.33 3.39
C ARG A 52 -26.47 -24.81 3.20
N ARG A 53 -26.22 -24.03 4.26
CA ARG A 53 -25.92 -22.60 4.12
C ARG A 53 -24.67 -22.45 3.25
N SER A 54 -24.84 -22.07 1.98
CA SER A 54 -23.78 -21.45 1.21
C SER A 54 -23.34 -20.18 1.93
N SER A 55 -22.05 -20.02 2.21
CA SER A 55 -21.55 -18.78 2.80
C SER A 55 -21.77 -17.63 1.80
N ALA A 56 -22.24 -16.47 2.28
CA ALA A 56 -22.38 -15.28 1.46
C ALA A 56 -21.04 -14.88 0.79
N TRP A 57 -19.93 -15.21 1.45
CA TRP A 57 -18.57 -15.09 0.95
C TRP A 57 -18.33 -15.87 -0.35
N GLY A 58 -18.72 -17.16 -0.41
CA GLY A 58 -18.57 -17.97 -1.62
C GLY A 58 -19.42 -17.48 -2.79
N ALA A 59 -20.64 -16.98 -2.50
CA ALA A 59 -21.48 -16.34 -3.50
C ALA A 59 -20.83 -15.06 -4.06
N ALA A 60 -20.38 -14.16 -3.18
CA ALA A 60 -19.74 -12.90 -3.58
C ALA A 60 -18.47 -13.14 -4.43
N VAL A 61 -17.60 -14.08 -4.03
CA VAL A 61 -16.40 -14.46 -4.80
C VAL A 61 -16.77 -15.00 -6.18
N SER A 62 -17.82 -15.83 -6.29
CA SER A 62 -18.26 -16.35 -7.59
C SER A 62 -18.79 -15.25 -8.52
N VAL A 63 -19.51 -14.26 -7.99
CA VAL A 63 -20.02 -13.12 -8.76
C VAL A 63 -18.86 -12.23 -9.24
N ALA A 64 -17.95 -11.83 -8.34
CA ALA A 64 -16.77 -11.03 -8.70
C ALA A 64 -15.87 -11.75 -9.74
N SER A 65 -15.72 -13.07 -9.63
CA SER A 65 -14.95 -13.87 -10.59
C SER A 65 -15.60 -13.93 -11.98
N ASN A 66 -16.93 -14.10 -12.06
CA ASN A 66 -17.66 -14.07 -13.33
C ASN A 66 -17.61 -12.70 -14.01
N ILE A 67 -17.75 -11.64 -13.21
CA ILE A 67 -17.66 -10.24 -13.64
C ILE A 67 -16.25 -9.93 -14.18
N ALA A 68 -15.22 -10.22 -13.39
CA ALA A 68 -13.83 -10.06 -13.80
C ALA A 68 -13.53 -10.87 -15.07
N SER A 69 -14.04 -12.10 -15.18
CA SER A 69 -13.90 -12.92 -16.40
C SER A 69 -14.53 -12.26 -17.64
N ASN A 70 -15.69 -11.60 -17.51
CA ASN A 70 -16.31 -10.87 -18.62
C ASN A 70 -15.51 -9.62 -19.01
N ALA A 71 -15.01 -8.86 -18.04
CA ALA A 71 -14.13 -7.71 -18.27
C ALA A 71 -12.80 -8.13 -18.95
N ILE A 72 -12.17 -9.20 -18.46
CA ILE A 72 -10.98 -9.81 -19.07
C ILE A 72 -11.30 -10.25 -20.51
N ASN A 73 -12.41 -10.95 -20.74
CA ASN A 73 -12.83 -11.42 -22.06
C ASN A 73 -13.12 -10.29 -23.06
N ARG A 74 -13.49 -9.09 -22.59
CA ARG A 74 -13.60 -7.88 -23.42
C ARG A 74 -12.20 -7.42 -23.87
N VAL A 75 -11.31 -7.21 -22.90
CA VAL A 75 -9.92 -6.74 -23.12
C VAL A 75 -9.10 -7.73 -23.96
N THR A 76 -9.41 -9.03 -23.94
CA THR A 76 -8.70 -10.05 -24.75
C THR A 76 -9.36 -10.38 -26.10
N LYS A 77 -10.61 -9.99 -26.35
CA LYS A 77 -11.30 -10.22 -27.66
C LYS A 77 -11.28 -9.02 -28.59
N GLY A 78 -10.98 -7.83 -28.11
CA GLY A 78 -10.61 -6.73 -28.98
C GLY A 78 -9.17 -6.94 -29.47
N ASP A 79 -8.95 -7.02 -30.79
CA ASP A 79 -7.60 -7.03 -31.40
C ASP A 79 -6.78 -5.73 -31.19
N MET A 80 -7.29 -4.84 -30.33
CA MET A 80 -6.59 -3.68 -29.79
C MET A 80 -6.21 -3.95 -28.34
N HIS A 81 -5.04 -4.56 -28.11
CA HIS A 81 -4.34 -4.43 -26.83
C HIS A 81 -3.94 -2.96 -26.64
N ILE A 82 -4.82 -2.18 -26.02
CA ILE A 82 -4.56 -0.79 -25.67
C ILE A 82 -3.51 -0.77 -24.55
N ASP A 83 -2.32 -0.28 -24.86
CA ASP A 83 -1.31 0.03 -23.84
C ASP A 83 -1.85 1.16 -22.95
N PRO A 84 -2.01 0.96 -21.62
CA PRO A 84 -2.54 2.00 -20.73
C PRO A 84 -1.68 3.27 -20.72
N LEU A 85 -0.39 3.17 -21.05
CA LEU A 85 0.48 4.35 -21.21
C LEU A 85 0.06 5.22 -22.40
N ARG A 86 -0.44 4.63 -23.49
CA ARG A 86 -0.93 5.37 -24.67
C ARG A 86 -2.11 6.27 -24.30
N THR A 87 -3.02 5.77 -23.47
CA THR A 87 -4.24 6.47 -23.02
C THR A 87 -3.96 7.74 -22.22
N VAL A 88 -2.76 7.88 -21.63
CA VAL A 88 -2.33 9.07 -20.86
C VAL A 88 -0.94 9.57 -21.27
N ALA A 89 -0.52 9.30 -22.51
CA ALA A 89 0.85 9.56 -22.97
C ALA A 89 1.24 11.05 -22.94
N LYS A 90 0.29 11.95 -23.16
CA LYS A 90 0.50 13.41 -23.08
C LYS A 90 0.91 13.81 -21.66
N GLU A 91 0.15 13.37 -20.65
CA GLU A 91 0.40 13.61 -19.24
C GLU A 91 1.72 12.99 -18.77
N MET A 92 1.94 11.71 -19.07
CA MET A 92 3.12 10.96 -18.65
C MET A 92 4.42 11.54 -19.22
N LYS A 93 4.39 12.10 -20.44
CA LYS A 93 5.53 12.78 -21.07
C LYS A 93 6.03 13.99 -20.28
N PHE A 94 5.13 14.73 -19.62
CA PHE A 94 5.50 15.95 -18.87
C PHE A 94 5.69 15.71 -17.36
N LEU A 95 5.10 14.64 -16.81
CA LEU A 95 5.16 14.23 -15.40
C LEU A 95 6.56 14.40 -14.78
N THR A 96 7.58 13.74 -15.34
CA THR A 96 8.95 13.75 -14.80
C THR A 96 9.60 15.14 -14.88
N GLY A 97 9.23 15.95 -15.87
CA GLY A 97 9.62 17.36 -15.95
C GLY A 97 8.99 18.20 -14.85
N ASN A 98 7.70 18.03 -14.59
CA ASN A 98 6.97 18.76 -13.55
C ASN A 98 7.41 18.39 -12.14
N ILE A 99 7.67 17.10 -11.87
CA ILE A 99 8.28 16.64 -10.62
C ILE A 99 9.65 17.30 -10.42
N ARG A 100 10.51 17.32 -11.46
CA ARG A 100 11.83 18.00 -11.38
C ARG A 100 11.70 19.53 -11.18
N LYS A 101 10.64 20.19 -11.67
CA LYS A 101 10.30 21.59 -11.36
C LYS A 101 9.94 21.77 -9.87
N LEU A 102 9.07 20.91 -9.31
CA LEU A 102 8.68 20.94 -7.89
C LEU A 102 9.88 20.75 -6.94
N LEU A 103 10.86 19.94 -7.35
CA LEU A 103 12.05 19.60 -6.56
C LEU A 103 13.19 20.63 -6.61
N GLY A 104 13.04 21.75 -7.32
CA GLY A 104 14.09 22.77 -7.38
C GLY A 104 14.48 23.28 -5.99
N SER A 105 15.77 23.33 -5.69
CA SER A 105 16.32 23.87 -4.44
C SER A 105 17.44 24.87 -4.68
N GLY A 106 17.53 25.89 -3.83
CA GLY A 106 18.64 26.85 -3.85
C GLY A 106 19.96 26.27 -3.33
N HIS A 107 19.92 25.08 -2.70
CA HIS A 107 21.11 24.40 -2.18
C HIS A 107 21.51 23.23 -3.12
N PRO A 108 22.64 23.30 -3.85
CA PRO A 108 22.98 22.33 -4.89
C PRO A 108 23.01 20.86 -4.42
N SER A 109 23.52 20.58 -3.21
CA SER A 109 23.55 19.22 -2.68
C SER A 109 22.14 18.65 -2.46
N LEU A 110 21.22 19.43 -1.91
CA LEU A 110 19.83 19.00 -1.68
C LEU A 110 19.10 18.78 -3.00
N ASP A 111 19.34 19.65 -4.00
CA ASP A 111 18.82 19.48 -5.37
C ASP A 111 19.32 18.18 -6.03
N ARG A 112 20.61 17.83 -5.86
CA ARG A 112 21.19 16.58 -6.36
C ARG A 112 20.54 15.33 -5.75
N VAL A 113 20.34 15.30 -4.44
CA VAL A 113 19.77 14.14 -3.72
C VAL A 113 18.26 14.03 -3.96
N ALA A 114 17.51 15.13 -3.78
CA ALA A 114 16.06 15.15 -3.97
C ALA A 114 15.65 14.65 -5.38
N LYS A 115 16.43 15.02 -6.41
CA LYS A 115 16.16 14.58 -7.78
C LYS A 115 16.72 13.19 -8.12
N TYR A 116 17.46 12.51 -7.24
CA TYR A 116 18.20 11.27 -7.54
C TYR A 116 17.32 10.18 -8.17
N TYR A 117 16.27 9.72 -7.48
CA TYR A 117 15.35 8.71 -8.02
C TYR A 117 14.38 9.21 -9.09
N THR A 118 14.35 10.52 -9.35
CA THR A 118 13.64 11.12 -10.50
C THR A 118 14.49 11.17 -11.78
N LYS A 119 15.75 10.71 -11.72
CA LYS A 119 16.63 10.55 -12.90
C LYS A 119 16.50 9.18 -13.54
N ALA A 120 16.33 8.12 -12.75
CA ALA A 120 16.08 6.77 -13.24
C ALA A 120 14.68 6.66 -13.86
N GLU A 121 14.57 5.96 -15.00
CA GLU A 121 13.30 5.70 -15.67
C GLU A 121 12.47 4.67 -14.89
N GLY A 122 11.64 5.17 -13.96
CA GLY A 122 10.67 4.36 -13.25
C GLY A 122 9.47 4.03 -14.14
N LYS A 123 8.83 2.88 -13.93
CA LYS A 123 7.55 2.52 -14.58
C LYS A 123 6.39 3.49 -14.24
N HIS A 124 6.59 4.42 -13.29
CA HIS A 124 5.66 5.47 -12.83
C HIS A 124 4.20 5.00 -12.69
N ILE A 125 4.02 3.77 -12.16
CA ILE A 125 2.75 3.06 -12.07
C ILE A 125 1.71 3.82 -11.25
N ARG A 126 2.13 4.49 -10.17
CA ARG A 126 1.20 5.23 -9.28
C ARG A 126 0.62 6.47 -9.99
N PRO A 127 1.43 7.36 -10.62
CA PRO A 127 0.93 8.38 -11.54
C PRO A 127 0.03 7.85 -12.65
N LEU A 128 0.43 6.77 -13.34
CA LEU A 128 -0.35 6.16 -14.42
C LEU A 128 -1.77 5.78 -13.94
N ILE A 129 -1.87 5.11 -12.79
CA ILE A 129 -3.15 4.75 -12.17
C ILE A 129 -3.99 5.99 -11.84
N VAL A 130 -3.40 7.04 -11.26
CA VAL A 130 -4.11 8.28 -10.90
C VAL A 130 -4.68 9.00 -12.13
N LEU A 131 -3.93 9.00 -13.24
CA LEU A 131 -4.33 9.63 -14.50
C LEU A 131 -5.36 8.81 -15.29
N LEU A 132 -5.24 7.49 -15.30
CA LEU A 132 -6.28 6.60 -15.84
C LEU A 132 -7.58 6.71 -15.01
N MET A 133 -7.48 6.76 -13.68
CA MET A 133 -8.63 6.99 -12.80
C MET A 133 -9.27 8.36 -13.03
N ALA A 134 -8.48 9.42 -13.23
CA ALA A 134 -8.99 10.73 -13.60
C ALA A 134 -9.80 10.69 -14.90
N ARG A 135 -9.23 10.07 -15.95
CA ARG A 135 -9.86 9.98 -17.28
C ARG A 135 -11.11 9.08 -17.28
N ALA A 136 -11.08 7.94 -16.60
CA ALA A 136 -12.24 7.05 -16.48
C ALA A 136 -13.39 7.70 -15.68
N THR A 137 -13.07 8.35 -14.55
CA THR A 137 -14.08 9.05 -13.73
C THR A 137 -14.54 10.39 -14.32
N SER A 138 -13.92 10.86 -15.41
CA SER A 138 -14.39 12.05 -16.16
C SER A 138 -15.82 11.85 -16.68
N LEU A 139 -16.13 10.64 -17.15
CA LEU A 139 -17.42 10.25 -17.74
C LEU A 139 -18.48 9.83 -16.69
N CYS A 140 -18.05 9.49 -15.47
CA CYS A 140 -18.95 9.02 -14.41
C CYS A 140 -19.94 10.11 -13.94
N PRO A 141 -21.07 9.72 -13.30
CA PRO A 141 -21.99 10.64 -12.63
C PRO A 141 -21.26 11.61 -11.69
N LYS A 142 -21.75 12.85 -11.64
CA LYS A 142 -21.13 13.95 -10.88
C LYS A 142 -22.00 14.32 -9.69
N ALA A 143 -21.35 14.66 -8.58
CA ALA A 143 -22.05 15.21 -7.42
C ALA A 143 -22.67 16.60 -7.73
N PRO A 144 -23.85 16.93 -7.19
CA PRO A 144 -24.37 18.30 -7.24
C PRO A 144 -23.36 19.25 -6.57
N ARG A 145 -22.97 20.30 -7.29
CA ARG A 145 -21.76 21.09 -7.07
C ARG A 145 -21.58 21.68 -5.67
N SER A 146 -20.31 21.68 -5.22
CA SER A 146 -19.65 22.91 -4.76
C SER A 146 -18.42 23.18 -5.65
N PRO A 147 -18.34 24.30 -6.41
CA PRO A 147 -17.30 24.48 -7.43
C PRO A 147 -16.03 25.15 -6.86
N VAL A 148 -15.01 24.36 -6.52
CA VAL A 148 -13.64 24.88 -6.35
C VAL A 148 -13.04 25.19 -7.73
N PRO A 149 -12.49 26.39 -8.00
CA PRO A 149 -11.91 26.72 -9.31
C PRO A 149 -10.65 25.90 -9.63
N GLN A 150 -10.69 25.08 -10.68
CA GLN A 150 -9.61 24.13 -11.02
C GLN A 150 -8.74 24.58 -12.21
N THR A 151 -8.46 25.88 -12.34
CA THR A 151 -7.57 26.38 -13.41
C THR A 151 -6.13 25.95 -13.16
N ALA A 152 -5.37 25.68 -14.22
CA ALA A 152 -3.95 25.30 -14.11
C ALA A 152 -3.13 26.38 -13.37
N GLN A 153 -3.47 27.66 -13.60
CA GLN A 153 -2.89 28.78 -12.87
C GLN A 153 -3.25 28.74 -11.37
N GLY A 154 -4.50 28.45 -11.00
CA GLY A 154 -4.95 28.37 -9.60
C GLY A 154 -4.31 27.26 -8.77
N VAL A 155 -3.97 26.14 -9.41
CA VAL A 155 -3.22 25.00 -8.81
C VAL A 155 -1.72 25.30 -8.69
N ASN A 156 -1.21 26.27 -9.45
CA ASN A 156 0.19 26.68 -9.42
C ASN A 156 0.44 27.87 -8.49
N THR A 157 -0.51 28.81 -8.36
CA THR A 157 -0.40 29.98 -7.49
C THR A 157 -0.25 29.61 -6.01
N ASN A 158 0.44 30.46 -5.27
CA ASN A 158 0.50 30.36 -3.81
C ASN A 158 -0.90 30.60 -3.20
N ILE A 159 -1.09 30.13 -1.96
CA ILE A 159 -2.26 30.50 -1.14
C ILE A 159 -1.97 31.83 -0.45
N SER A 160 -0.83 31.89 0.26
CA SER A 160 -0.33 33.09 0.94
C SER A 160 0.55 33.93 0.00
N PRO A 161 0.66 35.24 0.24
CA PRO A 161 1.73 36.11 -0.24
C PRO A 161 3.15 35.51 -0.09
N LEU A 162 4.08 35.91 -0.98
CA LEU A 162 5.43 35.34 -1.08
C LEU A 162 6.35 35.72 0.08
N ASP A 163 6.22 36.95 0.58
CA ASP A 163 6.89 37.48 1.77
C ASP A 163 6.63 36.59 3.00
N ILE A 164 5.37 36.27 3.29
CA ILE A 164 4.96 35.36 4.39
C ILE A 164 5.59 33.96 4.25
N LEU A 165 5.88 33.53 3.02
CA LEU A 165 6.50 32.22 2.76
C LEU A 165 8.05 32.27 2.77
N ALA A 166 8.65 33.46 2.67
CA ALA A 166 10.09 33.68 2.48
C ALA A 166 10.79 34.34 3.69
N ASP A 167 10.13 34.36 4.85
CA ASP A 167 10.26 35.30 5.99
C ASP A 167 11.67 35.55 6.60
N VAL A 168 12.71 34.79 6.18
CA VAL A 168 14.12 35.13 6.50
C VAL A 168 15.13 34.81 5.37
N ASN A 169 14.70 34.44 4.15
CA ASN A 169 15.61 34.00 3.08
C ASN A 169 15.20 34.52 1.69
N PRO A 170 15.63 35.74 1.30
CA PRO A 170 15.25 36.38 0.05
C PRO A 170 15.82 35.71 -1.22
N ASN A 171 16.79 34.80 -1.08
CA ASN A 171 17.41 34.08 -2.20
C ASN A 171 16.94 32.61 -2.31
N SER A 172 15.94 32.20 -1.51
CA SER A 172 15.35 30.86 -1.64
C SER A 172 14.44 30.79 -2.87
N PRO A 173 14.64 29.85 -3.82
CA PRO A 173 13.74 29.66 -4.96
C PRO A 173 12.43 29.00 -4.50
N LEU A 174 11.57 29.80 -3.88
CA LEU A 174 10.17 29.49 -3.61
C LEU A 174 9.34 29.68 -4.88
N LEU A 175 9.54 28.74 -5.81
CA LEU A 175 8.64 28.47 -6.93
C LEU A 175 8.51 29.64 -7.93
N VAL A 176 9.64 30.19 -8.38
CA VAL A 176 9.69 30.90 -9.68
C VAL A 176 9.46 29.86 -10.79
N GLY A 177 8.18 29.61 -11.05
CA GLY A 177 7.67 28.60 -11.98
C GLY A 177 6.66 29.17 -12.96
N GLU A 178 6.77 30.46 -13.28
CA GLU A 178 5.95 31.12 -14.29
C GLU A 178 6.19 30.53 -15.68
N SER A 179 5.41 29.49 -15.98
CA SER A 179 5.18 28.98 -17.33
C SER A 179 3.67 28.81 -17.46
N ALA A 180 3.03 29.76 -18.14
CA ALA A 180 1.61 29.70 -18.45
C ALA A 180 1.42 28.70 -19.59
N GLU A 181 1.34 27.41 -19.24
CA GLU A 181 0.71 26.42 -20.12
C GLU A 181 -0.70 26.93 -20.49
N PRO A 182 -1.10 26.89 -21.78
CA PRO A 182 -2.41 27.35 -22.20
C PRO A 182 -3.54 26.71 -21.39
N ALA A 183 -4.60 27.46 -21.15
CA ALA A 183 -5.82 26.93 -20.55
C ALA A 183 -6.56 26.05 -21.57
N GLU A 184 -6.11 24.80 -21.77
CA GLU A 184 -6.88 23.76 -22.43
C GLU A 184 -8.13 23.46 -21.59
N THR A 185 -9.24 24.13 -21.92
CA THR A 185 -10.53 24.03 -21.22
C THR A 185 -11.25 22.69 -21.43
N ASP A 186 -10.71 21.83 -22.29
CA ASP A 186 -11.36 20.63 -22.84
C ASP A 186 -10.60 19.33 -22.49
N ALA A 187 -9.76 19.36 -21.44
CA ALA A 187 -8.99 18.21 -21.00
C ALA A 187 -9.81 17.27 -20.10
N GLU A 188 -9.98 16.01 -20.53
CA GLU A 188 -10.60 14.93 -19.73
C GLU A 188 -9.91 14.65 -18.38
N ILE A 189 -8.67 15.13 -18.21
CA ILE A 189 -7.92 15.10 -16.95
C ILE A 189 -7.72 16.55 -16.51
N LEU A 190 -8.09 16.87 -15.27
CA LEU A 190 -8.02 18.22 -14.71
C LEU A 190 -6.58 18.55 -14.24
N PRO A 191 -6.18 19.85 -14.22
CA PRO A 191 -4.86 20.25 -13.73
C PRO A 191 -4.57 19.83 -12.28
N SER A 192 -5.61 19.78 -11.44
CA SER A 192 -5.59 19.26 -10.08
C SER A 192 -5.23 17.77 -10.01
N GLN A 193 -5.82 16.95 -10.89
CA GLN A 193 -5.58 15.50 -10.98
C GLN A 193 -4.17 15.21 -11.52
N ARG A 194 -3.67 16.01 -12.49
CA ARG A 194 -2.27 15.95 -12.93
C ARG A 194 -1.31 16.26 -11.76
N ARG A 195 -1.57 17.33 -11.00
CA ARG A 195 -0.78 17.69 -9.82
C ARG A 195 -0.85 16.62 -8.72
N LEU A 196 -2.00 15.96 -8.52
CA LEU A 196 -2.15 14.82 -7.61
C LEU A 196 -1.28 13.62 -8.03
N ALA A 197 -1.16 13.33 -9.33
CA ALA A 197 -0.29 12.27 -9.83
C ALA A 197 1.18 12.56 -9.50
N GLU A 198 1.62 13.81 -9.67
CA GLU A 198 2.98 14.27 -9.31
C GLU A 198 3.23 14.19 -7.78
N ILE A 199 2.26 14.62 -6.97
CA ILE A 199 2.29 14.49 -5.50
C ILE A 199 2.40 13.02 -5.06
N THR A 200 1.66 12.12 -5.72
CA THR A 200 1.67 10.68 -5.43
C THR A 200 3.06 10.07 -5.62
N GLU A 201 3.77 10.45 -6.69
CA GLU A 201 5.15 10.00 -6.92
C GLU A 201 6.16 10.70 -6.01
N LEU A 202 5.92 11.96 -5.60
CA LEU A 202 6.76 12.64 -4.59
C LEU A 202 6.69 11.95 -3.23
N ILE A 203 5.49 11.59 -2.75
CA ILE A 203 5.31 10.85 -1.49
C ILE A 203 5.96 9.46 -1.58
N HIS A 204 5.80 8.75 -2.69
CA HIS A 204 6.49 7.48 -2.92
C HIS A 204 8.02 7.63 -2.97
N THR A 205 8.53 8.68 -3.62
CA THR A 205 9.98 8.90 -3.73
C THR A 205 10.58 9.33 -2.40
N ALA A 206 9.82 10.01 -1.54
CA ALA A 206 10.21 10.27 -0.16
C ALA A 206 10.32 8.97 0.64
N SER A 207 9.32 8.07 0.57
CA SER A 207 9.39 6.79 1.28
C SER A 207 10.65 6.03 0.88
N LEU A 208 10.94 5.89 -0.42
CA LEU A 208 12.15 5.19 -0.88
C LEU A 208 13.46 5.74 -0.28
N LEU A 209 13.57 7.07 -0.12
CA LEU A 209 14.75 7.71 0.50
C LEU A 209 14.86 7.45 2.01
N HIS A 210 13.73 7.22 2.69
CA HIS A 210 13.69 6.82 4.10
C HIS A 210 13.88 5.30 4.25
N ASP A 211 13.17 4.49 3.46
CA ASP A 211 13.27 3.02 3.36
C ASP A 211 14.74 2.58 3.16
N ASP A 212 15.48 3.21 2.24
CA ASP A 212 16.89 2.91 1.97
C ASP A 212 17.81 3.09 3.20
N VAL A 213 17.46 3.99 4.13
CA VAL A 213 18.20 4.23 5.37
C VAL A 213 17.84 3.21 6.43
N ILE A 214 16.55 2.83 6.51
CA ILE A 214 15.99 1.88 7.48
C ILE A 214 16.42 0.44 7.14
N ASP A 215 16.18 -0.01 5.91
CA ASP A 215 16.51 -1.35 5.40
C ASP A 215 18.04 -1.55 5.18
N HIS A 216 18.86 -0.52 5.44
CA HIS A 216 20.29 -0.46 5.08
C HIS A 216 20.59 -0.87 3.63
N SER A 217 19.66 -0.60 2.71
CA SER A 217 19.72 -1.05 1.32
C SER A 217 21.01 -0.61 0.62
N VAL A 218 21.52 -1.46 -0.28
CA VAL A 218 22.74 -1.21 -1.07
C VAL A 218 22.44 -0.76 -2.51
N SER A 219 21.25 -1.05 -3.03
CA SER A 219 20.86 -0.71 -4.41
C SER A 219 19.37 -0.37 -4.51
N ARG A 220 19.03 0.55 -5.42
CA ARG A 220 17.65 0.98 -5.69
C ARG A 220 17.52 1.39 -7.16
N ARG A 221 16.52 0.86 -7.87
CA ARG A 221 16.28 1.09 -9.32
C ARG A 221 17.53 0.85 -10.20
N GLY A 222 18.35 -0.17 -9.88
CA GLY A 222 19.57 -0.51 -10.63
C GLY A 222 20.75 0.45 -10.44
N SER A 223 20.64 1.42 -9.53
CA SER A 223 21.72 2.31 -9.09
C SER A 223 22.09 2.01 -7.63
N PRO A 224 23.20 2.56 -7.10
CA PRO A 224 23.42 2.63 -5.65
C PRO A 224 22.23 3.25 -4.92
N SER A 225 22.07 2.86 -3.66
CA SER A 225 21.07 3.44 -2.76
C SER A 225 21.51 4.83 -2.24
N ALA A 226 20.55 5.70 -1.90
CA ALA A 226 20.82 7.10 -1.58
C ALA A 226 21.58 7.28 -0.26
N ASN A 227 21.41 6.34 0.69
CA ASN A 227 22.20 6.24 1.91
C ASN A 227 23.68 5.92 1.62
N LEU A 228 24.01 5.14 0.58
CA LEU A 228 25.40 4.89 0.18
C LEU A 228 26.01 6.05 -0.64
N GLU A 229 25.28 6.55 -1.64
CA GLU A 229 25.75 7.63 -2.52
C GLU A 229 25.90 8.99 -1.79
N PHE A 230 25.10 9.25 -0.75
CA PHE A 230 25.06 10.56 -0.06
C PHE A 230 25.19 10.52 1.47
N GLY A 231 25.15 9.34 2.09
CA GLY A 231 25.09 9.18 3.54
C GLY A 231 23.69 9.37 4.12
N ASN A 232 23.35 8.59 5.15
CA ASN A 232 22.01 8.51 5.77
C ASN A 232 21.38 9.89 6.05
N LYS A 233 22.16 10.85 6.57
CA LYS A 233 21.69 12.21 6.88
C LYS A 233 21.14 12.96 5.66
N MET A 234 21.78 12.81 4.50
CA MET A 234 21.35 13.47 3.26
C MET A 234 20.14 12.79 2.65
N ALA A 235 20.05 11.45 2.75
CA ALA A 235 18.88 10.69 2.30
C ALA A 235 17.62 11.06 3.11
N VAL A 236 17.71 11.09 4.45
CA VAL A 236 16.60 11.51 5.33
C VAL A 236 16.15 12.94 5.01
N LEU A 237 17.06 13.91 5.03
CA LEU A 237 16.73 15.32 4.76
C LEU A 237 16.17 15.55 3.34
N ALA A 238 16.52 14.72 2.36
CA ALA A 238 15.92 14.75 1.04
C ALA A 238 14.50 14.18 1.03
N GLY A 239 14.23 13.09 1.75
CA GLY A 239 12.88 12.57 1.96
C GLY A 239 11.98 13.60 2.64
N ASP A 240 12.47 14.25 3.70
CA ASP A 240 11.76 15.31 4.43
C ASP A 240 11.44 16.51 3.51
N PHE A 241 12.40 16.93 2.68
CA PHE A 241 12.22 17.98 1.67
C PHE A 241 11.18 17.59 0.60
N LEU A 242 11.17 16.32 0.16
CA LEU A 242 10.14 15.81 -0.75
C LEU A 242 8.75 15.86 -0.14
N LEU A 243 8.58 15.44 1.13
CA LEU A 243 7.31 15.54 1.84
C LEU A 243 6.88 17.00 2.04
N GLY A 244 7.81 17.91 2.34
CA GLY A 244 7.55 19.35 2.39
C GLY A 244 7.07 19.92 1.05
N ARG A 245 7.73 19.57 -0.06
CA ARG A 245 7.30 19.96 -1.42
C ARG A 245 5.93 19.36 -1.78
N ALA A 246 5.67 18.10 -1.44
CA ALA A 246 4.37 17.44 -1.64
C ALA A 246 3.27 18.14 -0.83
N SER A 247 3.53 18.54 0.42
CA SER A 247 2.58 19.22 1.29
C SER A 247 2.19 20.61 0.77
N VAL A 248 3.17 21.38 0.29
CA VAL A 248 2.94 22.69 -0.36
C VAL A 248 2.16 22.54 -1.67
N ALA A 249 2.35 21.45 -2.41
CA ALA A 249 1.58 21.15 -3.62
C ALA A 249 0.15 20.67 -3.30
N LEU A 250 -0.04 19.84 -2.27
CA LEU A 250 -1.34 19.39 -1.77
C LEU A 250 -2.24 20.56 -1.37
N ALA A 251 -1.70 21.50 -0.59
CA ALA A 251 -2.46 22.68 -0.16
C ALA A 251 -3.03 23.48 -1.37
N ARG A 252 -2.27 23.58 -2.47
CA ARG A 252 -2.68 24.30 -3.70
C ARG A 252 -3.76 23.60 -4.51
N LEU A 253 -4.08 22.34 -4.21
CA LEU A 253 -5.30 21.70 -4.71
C LEU A 253 -6.57 22.34 -4.12
N ARG A 254 -6.44 23.10 -3.02
CA ARG A 254 -7.51 23.88 -2.36
C ARG A 254 -8.74 23.04 -1.99
N HIS A 255 -8.54 21.74 -1.71
CA HIS A 255 -9.60 20.78 -1.40
C HIS A 255 -9.29 20.01 -0.11
N ALA A 256 -9.95 20.36 0.99
CA ALA A 256 -9.63 19.87 2.34
C ALA A 256 -9.57 18.33 2.44
N GLU A 257 -10.61 17.63 1.99
CA GLU A 257 -10.67 16.16 2.00
C GLU A 257 -9.48 15.50 1.27
N VAL A 258 -8.98 16.11 0.20
CA VAL A 258 -7.83 15.59 -0.56
C VAL A 258 -6.52 15.81 0.19
N VAL A 259 -6.39 16.95 0.87
CA VAL A 259 -5.24 17.22 1.77
C VAL A 259 -5.26 16.24 2.94
N GLU A 260 -6.41 16.00 3.57
CA GLU A 260 -6.57 15.04 4.67
C GLU A 260 -6.31 13.60 4.24
N LEU A 261 -6.84 13.17 3.08
CA LEU A 261 -6.59 11.83 2.53
C LEU A 261 -5.10 11.56 2.31
N LEU A 262 -4.37 12.50 1.69
CA LEU A 262 -2.96 12.31 1.37
C LEU A 262 -2.03 12.58 2.58
N ALA A 263 -2.40 13.45 3.51
CA ALA A 263 -1.72 13.54 4.82
C ALA A 263 -1.89 12.22 5.60
N THR A 264 -3.07 11.61 5.55
CA THR A 264 -3.34 10.29 6.14
C THR A 264 -2.53 9.20 5.45
N VAL A 265 -2.20 9.31 4.15
CA VAL A 265 -1.24 8.40 3.50
C VAL A 265 0.12 8.45 4.17
N ILE A 266 0.67 9.65 4.42
CA ILE A 266 1.99 9.80 5.06
C ILE A 266 1.99 9.12 6.45
N ALA A 267 0.90 9.27 7.22
CA ALA A 267 0.73 8.55 8.48
C ALA A 267 0.66 7.02 8.30
N ASN A 268 -0.12 6.51 7.34
CA ASN A 268 -0.20 5.06 7.07
C ASN A 268 1.16 4.47 6.68
N LEU A 269 1.96 5.18 5.87
CA LEU A 269 3.28 4.68 5.45
C LEU A 269 4.21 4.48 6.66
N VAL A 270 4.22 5.45 7.58
CA VAL A 270 5.00 5.34 8.82
C VAL A 270 4.44 4.26 9.76
N GLU A 271 3.11 4.17 9.92
CA GLU A 271 2.49 3.11 10.75
C GLU A 271 2.77 1.71 10.20
N GLY A 272 2.68 1.52 8.88
CA GLY A 272 3.03 0.27 8.20
C GLY A 272 4.50 -0.11 8.34
N GLU A 273 5.41 0.88 8.46
CA GLU A 273 6.81 0.61 8.77
C GLU A 273 7.02 0.26 10.25
N PHE A 274 6.35 0.95 11.18
CA PHE A 274 6.37 0.58 12.59
C PHE A 274 5.80 -0.83 12.83
N MET A 275 4.80 -1.26 12.06
CA MET A 275 4.32 -2.65 12.07
C MET A 275 5.37 -3.63 11.53
N GLN A 276 6.14 -3.24 10.51
CA GLN A 276 7.25 -4.06 10.00
C GLN A 276 8.35 -4.22 11.07
N LEU A 277 8.75 -3.12 11.70
CA LEU A 277 9.76 -3.10 12.76
C LEU A 277 9.30 -3.79 14.05
N GLN A 278 8.01 -3.78 14.38
CA GLN A 278 7.49 -4.52 15.54
C GLN A 278 7.56 -6.05 15.33
N ASN A 279 7.28 -6.52 14.12
CA ASN A 279 7.46 -7.94 13.76
C ASN A 279 8.93 -8.38 13.83
N THR A 280 9.91 -7.47 13.72
CA THR A 280 11.33 -7.80 13.92
C THR A 280 11.84 -7.54 15.35
N ALA A 281 11.00 -7.01 16.26
CA ALA A 281 11.42 -6.56 17.60
C ALA A 281 11.04 -7.50 18.77
N GLN A 282 10.21 -8.54 18.57
CA GLN A 282 9.78 -9.44 19.65
C GLN A 282 10.08 -10.92 19.34
N ASP A 283 11.09 -11.45 20.04
CA ASP A 283 11.47 -12.87 19.98
C ASP A 283 10.46 -13.74 20.76
N GLU A 284 9.30 -14.01 20.18
CA GLU A 284 8.46 -15.11 20.65
C GLU A 284 9.25 -16.42 20.54
N LYS A 285 9.64 -17.01 21.68
CA LYS A 285 10.54 -18.18 21.71
C LYS A 285 9.95 -19.45 21.07
N LYS A 286 8.64 -19.48 20.82
CA LYS A 286 7.87 -20.52 20.16
C LYS A 286 6.58 -19.91 19.59
N PRO A 287 6.64 -19.15 18.48
CA PRO A 287 5.44 -18.57 17.90
C PRO A 287 4.64 -19.70 17.24
N VAL A 288 3.33 -19.51 17.15
CA VAL A 288 2.41 -20.47 16.53
C VAL A 288 1.61 -19.75 15.45
N TYR A 289 1.43 -20.39 14.30
CA TYR A 289 0.62 -19.84 13.22
C TYR A 289 -0.80 -19.50 13.71
N SER A 290 -1.28 -18.31 13.32
CA SER A 290 -2.63 -17.83 13.60
C SER A 290 -3.20 -17.08 12.39
N GLU A 291 -4.53 -16.96 12.31
CA GLU A 291 -5.17 -16.16 11.24
C GLU A 291 -4.96 -14.66 11.47
N GLU A 292 -4.72 -14.26 12.73
CA GLU A 292 -4.33 -12.92 13.14
C GLU A 292 -2.99 -12.51 12.51
N ALA A 293 -2.03 -13.43 12.34
CA ALA A 293 -0.75 -13.14 11.68
C ALA A 293 -0.92 -12.77 10.19
N LEU A 294 -1.81 -13.48 9.48
CA LEU A 294 -2.17 -13.13 8.09
C LEU A 294 -2.97 -11.81 8.04
N THR A 295 -3.82 -11.55 9.02
CA THR A 295 -4.57 -10.29 9.15
C THR A 295 -3.64 -9.10 9.39
N TYR A 296 -2.66 -9.25 10.29
CA TYR A 296 -1.63 -8.26 10.57
C TYR A 296 -0.76 -7.98 9.34
N TYR A 297 -0.34 -9.03 8.63
CA TYR A 297 0.35 -8.89 7.35
C TYR A 297 -0.48 -8.08 6.33
N LEU A 298 -1.77 -8.38 6.17
CA LEU A 298 -2.64 -7.65 5.24
C LEU A 298 -2.86 -6.19 5.67
N GLN A 299 -2.90 -5.89 6.96
CA GLN A 299 -2.93 -4.52 7.49
C GLN A 299 -1.60 -3.79 7.21
N LYS A 300 -0.43 -4.41 7.49
CA LYS A 300 0.90 -3.86 7.15
C LYS A 300 0.98 -3.51 5.66
N THR A 301 0.58 -4.46 4.81
CA THR A 301 0.61 -4.34 3.35
C THR A 301 -0.41 -3.34 2.81
N TYR A 302 -1.58 -3.17 3.45
CA TYR A 302 -2.46 -2.04 3.19
C TYR A 302 -1.76 -0.72 3.52
N LEU A 303 -1.23 -0.58 4.74
CA LEU A 303 -0.68 0.68 5.23
C LEU A 303 0.57 1.12 4.43
N LYS A 304 1.56 0.24 4.26
CA LYS A 304 2.84 0.50 3.57
C LYS A 304 2.71 0.57 2.03
N THR A 305 1.79 -0.17 1.40
CA THR A 305 1.71 -0.23 -0.07
C THR A 305 0.37 0.24 -0.66
N ALA A 306 -0.77 -0.33 -0.23
CA ALA A 306 -2.05 -0.06 -0.88
C ALA A 306 -2.70 1.30 -0.49
N SER A 307 -2.31 1.89 0.65
CA SER A 307 -2.93 3.10 1.18
C SER A 307 -2.71 4.32 0.27
N LEU A 308 -1.50 4.46 -0.27
CA LEU A 308 -1.16 5.51 -1.26
C LEU A 308 -1.97 5.34 -2.55
N ILE A 309 -2.07 4.11 -3.09
CA ILE A 309 -2.78 3.86 -4.35
C ILE A 309 -4.28 4.09 -4.17
N SER A 310 -4.90 3.52 -3.13
CA SER A 310 -6.33 3.67 -2.82
C SER A 310 -6.74 5.11 -2.56
N LYS A 311 -6.03 5.83 -1.69
CA LYS A 311 -6.36 7.22 -1.33
C LYS A 311 -6.07 8.19 -2.48
N SER A 312 -5.04 7.95 -3.31
CA SER A 312 -4.84 8.74 -4.54
C SER A 312 -5.90 8.45 -5.62
N CYS A 313 -6.40 7.22 -5.76
CA CYS A 313 -7.55 6.94 -6.65
C CYS A 313 -8.81 7.66 -6.18
N ARG A 314 -9.14 7.55 -4.88
CA ARG A 314 -10.25 8.28 -4.23
C ARG A 314 -10.16 9.78 -4.47
N ALA A 315 -9.00 10.37 -4.17
CA ALA A 315 -8.73 11.79 -4.37
C ALA A 315 -8.84 12.21 -5.86
N SER A 316 -8.44 11.36 -6.80
CA SER A 316 -8.59 11.64 -8.24
C SER A 316 -10.06 11.74 -8.65
N ALA A 317 -10.91 10.84 -8.16
CA ALA A 317 -12.36 10.89 -8.38
C ALA A 317 -13.03 12.10 -7.72
N ILE A 318 -12.63 12.44 -6.48
CA ILE A 318 -13.11 13.63 -5.74
C ILE A 318 -12.76 14.92 -6.51
N LEU A 319 -11.50 15.08 -6.94
CA LEU A 319 -11.10 16.23 -7.78
C LEU A 319 -11.85 16.26 -9.11
N GLY A 320 -12.18 15.10 -9.68
CA GLY A 320 -13.03 14.94 -10.87
C GLY A 320 -14.52 15.26 -10.65
N GLY A 321 -14.93 15.65 -9.44
CA GLY A 321 -16.31 15.97 -9.07
C GLY A 321 -17.27 14.78 -9.14
N ALA A 322 -16.76 13.56 -9.08
CA ALA A 322 -17.55 12.35 -9.21
C ALA A 322 -18.51 12.15 -8.02
N ASP A 323 -19.55 11.34 -8.22
CA ASP A 323 -20.51 10.99 -7.17
C ASP A 323 -19.90 10.05 -6.11
N ALA A 324 -20.55 9.94 -4.95
CA ALA A 324 -20.04 9.15 -3.83
C ALA A 324 -19.85 7.66 -4.17
N ALA A 325 -20.67 7.09 -5.05
CA ALA A 325 -20.50 5.70 -5.49
C ALA A 325 -19.23 5.54 -6.34
N THR A 326 -18.97 6.45 -7.29
CA THR A 326 -17.74 6.46 -8.08
C THR A 326 -16.50 6.69 -7.21
N VAL A 327 -16.57 7.57 -6.20
CA VAL A 327 -15.46 7.86 -5.28
C VAL A 327 -15.08 6.63 -4.44
N GLU A 328 -16.06 5.88 -3.92
CA GLU A 328 -15.80 4.67 -3.15
C GLU A 328 -15.32 3.51 -4.03
N ALA A 329 -15.89 3.38 -5.24
CA ALA A 329 -15.41 2.43 -6.26
C ALA A 329 -13.95 2.69 -6.65
N ALA A 330 -13.55 3.96 -6.84
CA ALA A 330 -12.17 4.34 -7.11
C ALA A 330 -11.23 3.98 -5.95
N TYR A 331 -11.68 4.16 -4.70
CA TYR A 331 -10.95 3.76 -3.50
C TYR A 331 -10.73 2.24 -3.44
N GLU A 332 -11.79 1.44 -3.60
CA GLU A 332 -11.71 -0.02 -3.59
C GLU A 332 -10.89 -0.57 -4.75
N TYR A 333 -10.99 -0.02 -5.96
CA TYR A 333 -10.09 -0.38 -7.06
C TYR A 333 -8.61 -0.24 -6.63
N GLY A 334 -8.20 0.94 -6.16
CA GLY A 334 -6.81 1.22 -5.81
C GLY A 334 -6.32 0.41 -4.59
N LYS A 335 -7.22 0.10 -3.66
CA LYS A 335 -6.96 -0.73 -2.47
C LYS A 335 -6.70 -2.17 -2.88
N ASN A 336 -7.63 -2.79 -3.60
CA ASN A 336 -7.52 -4.19 -3.96
C ASN A 336 -6.38 -4.40 -4.99
N LEU A 337 -6.14 -3.46 -5.91
CA LEU A 337 -4.96 -3.48 -6.78
C LEU A 337 -3.65 -3.41 -5.99
N GLY A 338 -3.53 -2.51 -5.01
CA GLY A 338 -2.32 -2.36 -4.21
C GLY A 338 -1.99 -3.60 -3.36
N LEU A 339 -3.02 -4.27 -2.84
CA LEU A 339 -2.86 -5.55 -2.13
C LEU A 339 -2.44 -6.67 -3.09
N ALA A 340 -3.08 -6.79 -4.26
CA ALA A 340 -2.69 -7.77 -5.29
C ALA A 340 -1.26 -7.57 -5.79
N PHE A 341 -0.81 -6.32 -5.93
CA PHE A 341 0.54 -5.99 -6.40
C PHE A 341 1.61 -6.47 -5.40
N GLN A 342 1.44 -6.16 -4.11
CA GLN A 342 2.39 -6.59 -3.07
C GLN A 342 2.40 -8.12 -2.91
N LEU A 343 1.25 -8.78 -2.91
CA LEU A 343 1.17 -10.25 -2.85
C LEU A 343 1.94 -10.93 -3.99
N VAL A 344 2.07 -10.27 -5.15
CA VAL A 344 2.89 -10.77 -6.27
C VAL A 344 4.37 -10.44 -6.06
N ASP A 345 4.75 -9.24 -5.60
CA ASP A 345 6.14 -8.97 -5.18
C ASP A 345 6.66 -10.02 -4.18
N ASP A 346 5.88 -10.27 -3.11
CA ASP A 346 6.19 -11.25 -2.08
C ASP A 346 6.33 -12.69 -2.62
N MET A 347 5.66 -13.06 -3.71
CA MET A 347 5.86 -14.36 -4.37
C MET A 347 7.14 -14.42 -5.22
N LEU A 348 7.56 -13.29 -5.77
CA LEU A 348 8.67 -13.20 -6.73
C LEU A 348 10.03 -13.33 -6.02
N ASP A 349 10.13 -12.91 -4.76
CA ASP A 349 11.34 -13.07 -3.93
C ASP A 349 11.73 -14.56 -3.75
N TYR A 350 10.75 -15.45 -3.52
CA TYR A 350 11.01 -16.89 -3.39
C TYR A 350 11.28 -17.60 -4.71
N THR A 351 10.77 -17.09 -5.84
CA THR A 351 10.65 -17.87 -7.10
C THR A 351 11.68 -17.55 -8.18
N ARG A 352 12.41 -16.42 -8.08
CA ARG A 352 13.47 -16.07 -9.06
C ARG A 352 14.88 -16.40 -8.57
N SER A 353 15.84 -16.32 -9.49
CA SER A 353 17.27 -16.26 -9.15
C SER A 353 17.71 -14.81 -8.86
N GLU A 354 18.90 -14.68 -8.29
CA GLU A 354 19.48 -13.39 -7.88
C GLU A 354 19.72 -12.46 -9.09
N GLU A 355 20.14 -13.04 -10.22
CA GLU A 355 20.39 -12.27 -11.46
C GLU A 355 19.09 -11.68 -12.06
N GLU A 356 17.93 -12.27 -11.78
CA GLU A 356 16.64 -11.79 -12.29
C GLU A 356 15.93 -10.77 -11.40
N LEU A 357 16.30 -10.70 -10.11
CA LEU A 357 15.77 -9.72 -9.15
C LEU A 357 16.64 -8.45 -9.08
N GLY A 358 17.95 -8.55 -9.30
CA GLY A 358 18.88 -7.45 -9.04
C GLY A 358 19.11 -7.19 -7.53
N LYS A 359 18.77 -8.18 -6.72
CA LYS A 359 18.94 -8.34 -5.27
C LYS A 359 19.12 -9.84 -4.97
N PRO A 360 19.63 -10.24 -3.80
CA PRO A 360 19.53 -11.63 -3.33
C PRO A 360 18.09 -12.14 -3.40
N ALA A 361 17.90 -13.44 -3.60
CA ALA A 361 16.59 -14.07 -3.77
C ALA A 361 16.15 -14.74 -2.46
N GLY A 362 15.13 -14.17 -1.82
CA GLY A 362 14.86 -14.36 -0.39
C GLY A 362 15.25 -13.14 0.45
N ALA A 363 15.35 -11.94 -0.16
CA ALA A 363 15.75 -10.72 0.54
C ALA A 363 14.77 -10.30 1.65
N ASP A 364 13.49 -10.68 1.54
CA ASP A 364 12.53 -10.47 2.65
C ASP A 364 12.89 -11.36 3.85
N LEU A 365 13.36 -12.60 3.62
CA LEU A 365 13.81 -13.50 4.68
C LEU A 365 15.12 -13.04 5.31
N GLU A 366 16.06 -12.50 4.51
CA GLU A 366 17.29 -11.87 5.03
C GLU A 366 17.01 -10.64 5.92
N LEU A 367 15.91 -9.94 5.67
CA LEU A 367 15.40 -8.84 6.52
C LEU A 367 14.52 -9.34 7.69
N GLY A 368 14.42 -10.66 7.91
CA GLY A 368 13.65 -11.25 9.01
C GLY A 368 12.13 -11.31 8.78
N LEU A 369 11.64 -11.06 7.56
CA LEU A 369 10.22 -10.81 7.28
C LEU A 369 9.46 -12.07 6.87
N ALA A 370 8.44 -12.44 7.64
CA ALA A 370 7.47 -13.46 7.26
C ALA A 370 6.40 -12.88 6.31
N THR A 371 6.58 -13.07 5.01
CA THR A 371 5.62 -12.66 3.95
C THR A 371 4.56 -13.73 3.65
N ALA A 372 3.54 -13.38 2.86
CA ALA A 372 2.35 -14.23 2.65
C ALA A 372 2.65 -15.69 2.23
N PRO A 373 3.63 -15.99 1.34
CA PRO A 373 3.97 -17.38 1.00
C PRO A 373 4.39 -18.21 2.21
N LEU A 374 5.18 -17.63 3.12
CA LEU A 374 5.63 -18.29 4.34
C LEU A 374 4.52 -18.41 5.37
N LEU A 375 3.70 -17.37 5.56
CA LEU A 375 2.55 -17.41 6.47
C LEU A 375 1.56 -18.53 6.08
N TYR A 376 1.30 -18.73 4.78
CA TYR A 376 0.50 -19.87 4.33
C TYR A 376 1.23 -21.21 4.47
N ALA A 377 2.53 -21.29 4.16
CA ALA A 377 3.31 -22.52 4.31
C ALA A 377 3.37 -23.03 5.77
N TRP A 378 3.48 -22.11 6.73
CA TRP A 378 3.58 -22.38 8.17
C TRP A 378 2.36 -23.11 8.74
N LYS A 379 1.17 -22.88 8.17
CA LYS A 379 -0.07 -23.58 8.51
C LYS A 379 0.01 -25.10 8.33
N ALA A 380 0.83 -25.56 7.38
CA ALA A 380 1.13 -26.99 7.16
C ALA A 380 2.48 -27.43 7.72
N ASN A 381 3.41 -26.49 7.96
CA ASN A 381 4.80 -26.76 8.37
C ASN A 381 5.14 -26.02 9.68
N PRO A 382 4.80 -26.59 10.86
CA PRO A 382 5.07 -25.96 12.16
C PRO A 382 6.55 -25.64 12.43
N GLU A 383 7.47 -26.32 11.75
CA GLU A 383 8.92 -26.05 11.77
C GLU A 383 9.25 -24.59 11.45
N LEU A 384 8.51 -23.97 10.51
CA LEU A 384 8.70 -22.57 10.12
C LEU A 384 8.56 -21.60 11.30
N GLY A 385 7.75 -21.92 12.31
CA GLY A 385 7.61 -21.08 13.51
C GLY A 385 8.91 -20.96 14.30
N ALA A 386 9.74 -22.01 14.32
CA ALA A 386 11.04 -21.96 14.97
C ALA A 386 12.07 -21.10 14.20
N LEU A 387 11.85 -20.86 12.90
CA LEU A 387 12.67 -19.99 12.06
C LEU A 387 12.18 -18.52 12.16
N VAL A 388 10.86 -18.31 12.08
CA VAL A 388 10.20 -17.00 12.24
C VAL A 388 10.48 -16.40 13.62
N GLY A 389 10.37 -17.18 14.69
CA GLY A 389 10.64 -16.73 16.07
C GLY A 389 12.10 -16.34 16.36
N ARG A 390 13.00 -16.56 15.39
CA ARG A 390 14.39 -16.10 15.40
C ARG A 390 14.75 -15.32 14.13
N LYS A 391 13.76 -14.80 13.38
CA LYS A 391 13.92 -13.94 12.19
C LYS A 391 14.91 -14.47 11.14
N PHE A 392 15.03 -15.78 11.01
CA PHE A 392 16.00 -16.43 10.11
C PHE A 392 17.47 -16.06 10.38
N GLU A 393 17.81 -15.61 11.59
CA GLU A 393 19.14 -15.11 11.98
C GLU A 393 20.24 -16.22 12.03
N GLN A 394 19.90 -17.50 11.93
CA GLN A 394 20.89 -18.61 12.00
C GLN A 394 21.32 -19.09 10.61
N GLU A 395 22.57 -19.56 10.52
CA GLU A 395 23.16 -20.08 9.28
C GLU A 395 22.29 -21.20 8.67
N GLY A 396 21.81 -20.97 7.45
CA GLY A 396 20.92 -21.89 6.72
C GLY A 396 19.42 -21.67 6.93
N ASP A 397 18.98 -20.81 7.86
CA ASP A 397 17.54 -20.58 8.12
C ASP A 397 16.80 -20.07 6.89
N VAL A 398 17.36 -19.08 6.18
CA VAL A 398 16.78 -18.51 4.96
C VAL A 398 16.60 -19.59 3.88
N ALA A 399 17.62 -20.44 3.68
CA ALA A 399 17.57 -21.54 2.73
C ALA A 399 16.52 -22.59 3.11
N ARG A 400 16.44 -22.97 4.40
CA ARG A 400 15.46 -23.93 4.92
C ARG A 400 14.03 -23.39 4.88
N ALA A 401 13.84 -22.11 5.19
CA ALA A 401 12.54 -21.45 5.08
C ALA A 401 12.07 -21.40 3.63
N ARG A 402 12.96 -21.03 2.69
CA ARG A 402 12.68 -21.02 1.25
C ARG A 402 12.35 -22.42 0.72
N GLU A 403 13.09 -23.45 1.14
CA GLU A 403 12.81 -24.85 0.82
C GLU A 403 11.41 -25.27 1.29
N LEU A 404 11.09 -25.04 2.57
CA LEU A 404 9.78 -25.38 3.15
C LEU A 404 8.62 -24.64 2.47
N VAL A 405 8.81 -23.39 2.04
CA VAL A 405 7.82 -22.65 1.25
C VAL A 405 7.64 -23.28 -0.13
N LEU A 406 8.71 -23.61 -0.84
CA LEU A 406 8.68 -24.22 -2.18
C LEU A 406 8.11 -25.65 -2.18
N GLN A 407 8.26 -26.39 -1.08
CA GLN A 407 7.66 -27.73 -0.90
C GLN A 407 6.19 -27.69 -0.42
N SER A 408 5.65 -26.49 -0.14
CA SER A 408 4.28 -26.29 0.36
C SER A 408 3.33 -25.74 -0.71
N ASN A 409 2.05 -25.60 -0.36
CA ASN A 409 1.07 -24.85 -1.15
C ASN A 409 1.10 -23.32 -0.89
N GLY A 410 2.06 -22.78 -0.13
CA GLY A 410 2.07 -21.38 0.32
C GLY A 410 2.10 -20.36 -0.82
N LEU A 411 2.92 -20.59 -1.84
CA LEU A 411 2.94 -19.78 -3.06
C LEU A 411 1.61 -19.83 -3.82
N GLU A 412 0.96 -20.99 -3.89
CA GLU A 412 -0.34 -21.16 -4.56
C GLU A 412 -1.47 -20.46 -3.80
N GLN A 413 -1.48 -20.52 -2.46
CA GLN A 413 -2.45 -19.76 -1.65
C GLN A 413 -2.25 -18.24 -1.81
N THR A 414 -1.01 -17.77 -1.86
CA THR A 414 -0.69 -16.36 -2.11
C THR A 414 -1.16 -15.93 -3.51
N ARG A 415 -0.95 -16.79 -4.53
CA ARG A 415 -1.41 -16.56 -5.90
C ARG A 415 -2.93 -16.44 -6.01
N LEU A 416 -3.66 -17.31 -5.30
CA LEU A 416 -5.12 -17.30 -5.26
C LEU A 416 -5.65 -16.06 -4.52
N LEU A 417 -5.00 -15.63 -3.44
CA LEU A 417 -5.34 -14.38 -2.74
C LEU A 417 -5.08 -13.15 -3.62
N ALA A 418 -3.95 -13.10 -4.32
CA ALA A 418 -3.65 -12.03 -5.28
C ALA A 418 -4.69 -11.97 -6.41
N GLN A 419 -5.10 -13.13 -6.95
CA GLN A 419 -6.14 -13.25 -7.97
C GLN A 419 -7.50 -12.74 -7.47
N ASP A 420 -7.90 -13.08 -6.23
CA ASP A 420 -9.12 -12.59 -5.60
C ASP A 420 -9.09 -11.05 -5.42
N TYR A 421 -7.97 -10.48 -4.98
CA TYR A 421 -7.80 -9.02 -4.91
C TYR A 421 -7.82 -8.35 -6.31
N SER A 422 -7.19 -8.93 -7.33
CA SER A 422 -7.27 -8.43 -8.70
C SER A 422 -8.71 -8.47 -9.25
N ASN A 423 -9.44 -9.57 -9.01
CA ASN A 423 -10.86 -9.69 -9.39
C ASN A 423 -11.73 -8.63 -8.69
N LYS A 424 -11.48 -8.36 -7.40
CA LYS A 424 -12.16 -7.30 -6.63
C LYS A 424 -11.84 -5.90 -7.14
N ALA A 425 -10.60 -5.65 -7.57
CA ALA A 425 -10.24 -4.39 -8.22
C ALA A 425 -11.01 -4.20 -9.53
N ILE A 426 -11.06 -5.23 -10.38
CA ILE A 426 -11.80 -5.19 -11.65
C ILE A 426 -13.30 -4.96 -11.42
N ALA A 427 -13.93 -5.71 -10.51
CA ALA A 427 -15.36 -5.57 -10.20
C ALA A 427 -15.72 -4.21 -9.57
N ALA A 428 -14.78 -3.51 -8.92
CA ALA A 428 -15.00 -2.15 -8.44
C ALA A 428 -15.26 -1.15 -9.60
N LEU A 429 -14.85 -1.47 -10.84
CA LEU A 429 -15.02 -0.62 -12.01
C LEU A 429 -16.32 -0.88 -12.80
N ASP A 430 -17.17 -1.83 -12.38
CA ASP A 430 -18.34 -2.27 -13.18
C ASP A 430 -19.22 -1.11 -13.64
N ASN A 431 -19.59 -0.23 -12.71
CA ASN A 431 -20.48 0.90 -12.91
C ASN A 431 -19.83 2.10 -13.63
N PHE A 432 -18.53 2.04 -13.95
CA PHE A 432 -17.87 3.11 -14.71
C PHE A 432 -18.29 3.03 -16.18
N PRO A 433 -18.52 4.15 -16.89
CA PRO A 433 -18.73 4.14 -18.33
C PRO A 433 -17.56 3.50 -19.08
N ASP A 434 -17.88 2.77 -20.14
CA ASP A 434 -16.90 2.07 -20.95
C ASP A 434 -16.03 3.05 -21.75
N CYS A 435 -14.71 2.97 -21.56
CA CYS A 435 -13.73 3.83 -22.20
C CYS A 435 -12.32 3.20 -22.14
N GLU A 436 -11.40 3.67 -22.99
CA GLU A 436 -9.99 3.19 -23.02
C GLU A 436 -9.28 3.32 -21.66
N ALA A 437 -9.72 4.26 -20.82
CA ALA A 437 -9.18 4.45 -19.48
C ALA A 437 -9.68 3.37 -18.48
N LYS A 438 -10.95 2.95 -18.56
CA LYS A 438 -11.50 1.83 -17.79
C LYS A 438 -10.82 0.52 -18.21
N ASP A 439 -10.70 0.27 -19.51
CA ASP A 439 -10.02 -0.91 -20.05
C ASP A 439 -8.52 -0.92 -19.64
N GLY A 440 -7.87 0.25 -19.62
CA GLY A 440 -6.50 0.39 -19.10
C GLY A 440 -6.35 0.11 -17.60
N LEU A 441 -7.33 0.47 -16.76
CA LEU A 441 -7.34 0.10 -15.34
C LEU A 441 -7.54 -1.42 -15.15
N ILE A 442 -8.42 -2.04 -15.95
CA ILE A 442 -8.62 -3.50 -15.95
C ILE A 442 -7.32 -4.22 -16.36
N ASP A 443 -6.66 -3.77 -17.42
CA ASP A 443 -5.37 -4.31 -17.86
C ASP A 443 -4.27 -4.17 -16.81
N MET A 444 -4.21 -3.05 -16.08
CA MET A 444 -3.27 -2.89 -14.95
C MET A 444 -3.50 -3.94 -13.84
N ALA A 445 -4.75 -4.28 -13.52
CA ALA A 445 -5.07 -5.33 -12.56
C ALA A 445 -4.72 -6.74 -13.07
N ILE A 446 -4.86 -7.00 -14.37
CA ILE A 446 -4.44 -8.25 -15.02
C ILE A 446 -2.91 -8.38 -15.05
N LYS A 447 -2.21 -7.30 -15.40
CA LYS A 447 -0.74 -7.26 -15.51
C LYS A 447 -0.03 -7.33 -14.17
N ALA A 448 -0.67 -6.90 -13.07
CA ALA A 448 -0.18 -7.13 -11.72
C ALA A 448 0.05 -8.62 -11.43
N LEU A 449 -0.89 -9.50 -11.83
CA LEU A 449 -0.80 -10.96 -11.63
C LEU A 449 0.22 -11.65 -12.56
N LYS A 450 0.41 -11.11 -13.77
CA LYS A 450 1.30 -11.68 -14.80
C LYS A 450 2.73 -11.13 -14.70
N ARG A 451 3.08 -10.43 -13.61
CA ARG A 451 4.31 -9.61 -13.56
C ARG A 451 5.56 -10.47 -13.39
N GLN A 452 6.37 -10.54 -14.45
CA GLN A 452 7.66 -11.26 -14.42
C GLN A 452 8.86 -10.39 -14.00
N LYS A 453 8.72 -9.05 -13.95
CA LYS A 453 9.69 -8.10 -13.35
C LYS A 453 8.97 -6.99 -12.60
#